data_AF-A0A8H8S1Q5-F1
#
_entry.id   AF-A0A8H8S1Q5-F1
#
_cell.length_a   1.000
_cell.length_b   1.000
_cell.length_c   1.000
_cell.angle_alpha   90.00
_cell.angle_beta   90.00
_cell.angle_gamma   90.00
#
_symmetry.space_group_name_H-M   'P 1'
#
loop_
_entity.id
_entity.type
_entity.pdbx_description
1 polymer ?
#
loop_
_entity_poly.entity_id
_entity_poly.type
_entity_poly.pdbx_seq_one_letter_code
_entity_poly.pdbx_strand_id
1 'polypeptide(L)'
;MQAINQPSFERIEVDISLSDDAEDVDPSIAPTQEIEVKYHLPEEEISLGPACWMWDFLRRSRQAGFFLPLSGGVDSCATAVIVHQMTRLVFKAVTQDKDPQAISDMLRIVGEPSTSTWRPTCPQDIATPLIMLTNIRYMGMKENSSPDTRKRAADLAATIGAYHIDLDIDTVYHALVTLFTTVTTFVPKYSMYGGTPAARLRMVMAYLLAQLLPTVRQRNAKNPENPNPGSLLVLGSANVDESLRLKRFILWADDSFDMPLLKSFVSAPPTAELLPITEAYVQDDETDMGVTYAELSTYGTLRRVERLGPWGMWSKLLHQWSDKLSPKDIYTKVRFFFYNYGINRHKLTTLTPSVHAVNYGVDDNRYDMRQFLYPSMDWAYRKIERRLEAMGERAEVVAGKKNE
;
A
#
# COMPACT_ATOMS: atom_id res chain seq x y z
N MET A 1 12.94 -51.56 12.41
CA MET A 1 12.42 -51.44 13.79
C MET A 1 12.63 -50.00 14.29
N GLN A 2 11.88 -49.01 13.78
CA GLN A 2 12.13 -47.60 14.14
C GLN A 2 10.87 -46.82 14.58
N ALA A 3 9.79 -47.54 14.93
CA ALA A 3 8.53 -46.94 15.39
C ALA A 3 7.80 -47.78 16.47
N ILE A 4 8.53 -48.54 17.30
CA ILE A 4 7.92 -49.43 18.30
C ILE A 4 7.80 -48.78 19.69
N ASN A 5 8.59 -47.74 19.99
CA ASN A 5 8.66 -47.13 21.32
C ASN A 5 8.12 -45.69 21.41
N GLN A 6 7.24 -45.26 20.49
CA GLN A 6 6.55 -43.97 20.69
C GLN A 6 5.50 -44.13 21.79
N PRO A 7 5.42 -43.21 22.76
CA PRO A 7 4.35 -43.23 23.74
C PRO A 7 3.01 -43.12 23.01
N SER A 8 2.09 -44.02 23.33
CA SER A 8 0.74 -43.99 22.76
C SER A 8 0.04 -42.69 23.16
N PHE A 9 -0.78 -42.15 22.25
CA PHE A 9 -1.70 -41.08 22.61
C PHE A 9 -2.58 -41.52 23.78
N GLU A 10 -2.79 -40.61 24.73
CA GLU A 10 -3.78 -40.79 25.78
C GLU A 10 -5.16 -40.93 25.14
N ARG A 11 -5.83 -42.05 25.41
CA ARG A 11 -7.17 -42.32 24.92
C ARG A 11 -8.15 -41.98 26.03
N ILE A 12 -8.93 -40.92 25.80
CA ILE A 12 -10.02 -40.54 26.70
C ILE A 12 -11.26 -41.22 26.16
N GLU A 13 -11.77 -42.20 26.92
CA GLU A 13 -13.02 -42.88 26.59
C GLU A 13 -14.19 -41.92 26.82
N VAL A 14 -15.01 -41.75 25.79
CA VAL A 14 -16.19 -40.88 25.81
C VAL A 14 -17.40 -41.69 25.39
N ASP A 15 -18.50 -41.55 26.12
CA ASP A 15 -19.78 -42.20 25.83
C ASP A 15 -20.59 -41.37 24.82
N ILE A 16 -20.00 -41.16 23.64
CA ILE A 16 -20.63 -40.45 22.52
C ILE A 16 -20.33 -41.23 21.23
N SER A 17 -21.35 -41.36 20.38
CA SER A 17 -21.16 -41.79 19.00
C SER A 17 -21.04 -40.56 18.09
N LEU A 18 -20.12 -40.60 17.13
CA LEU A 18 -19.95 -39.54 16.14
C LEU A 18 -20.89 -39.71 14.93
N SER A 19 -21.44 -40.92 14.74
CA SER A 19 -22.48 -41.23 13.77
C SER A 19 -23.74 -41.67 14.51
N ASP A 20 -24.91 -41.36 13.97
CA ASP A 20 -26.19 -41.83 14.53
C ASP A 20 -26.54 -43.19 13.90
N ASP A 21 -27.05 -44.13 14.69
CA ASP A 21 -27.49 -45.45 14.21
C ASP A 21 -28.63 -45.32 13.18
N ALA A 22 -29.35 -44.20 13.19
CA ALA A 22 -30.36 -43.87 12.18
C ALA A 22 -29.75 -43.57 10.80
N GLU A 23 -28.50 -43.09 10.73
CA GLU A 23 -27.80 -42.77 9.48
C GLU A 23 -27.35 -44.04 8.74
N ASP A 24 -27.08 -45.13 9.48
CA ASP A 24 -26.61 -46.41 8.91
C ASP A 24 -27.64 -47.10 7.99
N VAL A 25 -28.92 -46.75 8.14
CA VAL A 25 -30.04 -47.32 7.38
C VAL A 25 -30.72 -46.32 6.46
N ASP A 26 -30.25 -45.08 6.40
CA ASP A 26 -30.79 -44.04 5.53
C ASP A 26 -30.10 -44.05 4.15
N PRO A 27 -30.76 -44.56 3.09
CA PRO A 27 -30.19 -44.62 1.75
C PRO A 27 -30.04 -43.24 1.09
N SER A 28 -30.54 -42.16 1.71
CA SER A 28 -30.36 -40.79 1.24
C SER A 28 -29.02 -40.18 1.66
N ILE A 29 -28.33 -40.79 2.63
CA ILE A 29 -27.02 -40.37 3.09
C ILE A 29 -25.96 -41.01 2.19
N ALA A 30 -25.15 -40.16 1.57
CA ALA A 30 -24.06 -40.58 0.70
C ALA A 30 -22.77 -39.82 1.05
N PRO A 31 -21.59 -40.39 0.79
CA PRO A 31 -20.33 -39.67 0.94
C PRO A 31 -20.33 -38.39 0.10
N THR A 32 -19.84 -37.29 0.67
CA THR A 32 -19.64 -36.03 -0.04
C THR A 32 -18.80 -36.26 -1.29
N GLN A 33 -19.27 -35.79 -2.44
CA GLN A 33 -18.53 -35.93 -3.70
C GLN A 33 -17.25 -35.10 -3.69
N GLU A 34 -16.23 -35.58 -4.38
CA GLU A 34 -15.00 -34.83 -4.59
C GLU A 34 -15.28 -33.56 -5.40
N ILE A 35 -14.74 -32.43 -4.94
CA ILE A 35 -14.86 -31.12 -5.60
C ILE A 35 -13.48 -30.60 -5.97
N GLU A 36 -13.36 -30.03 -7.17
CA GLU A 36 -12.12 -29.39 -7.60
C GLU A 36 -11.91 -28.07 -6.85
N VAL A 37 -10.68 -27.85 -6.35
CA VAL A 37 -10.32 -26.63 -5.64
C VAL A 37 -10.16 -25.48 -6.64
N LYS A 38 -11.03 -24.47 -6.53
CA LYS A 38 -10.93 -23.25 -7.34
C LYS A 38 -10.00 -22.24 -6.66
N TYR A 39 -8.90 -21.91 -7.32
CA TYR A 39 -7.98 -20.85 -6.90
C TYR A 39 -8.32 -19.51 -7.56
N HIS A 40 -8.04 -18.43 -6.85
CA HIS A 40 -8.15 -17.08 -7.38
C HIS A 40 -6.93 -16.68 -8.19
N LEU A 41 -7.11 -15.79 -9.16
CA LEU A 41 -5.99 -15.12 -9.81
C LEU A 41 -5.30 -14.16 -8.82
N PRO A 42 -4.00 -13.86 -8.99
CA PRO A 42 -3.31 -12.91 -8.11
C PRO A 42 -4.00 -11.54 -8.03
N GLU A 43 -4.54 -11.05 -9.14
CA GLU A 43 -5.28 -9.79 -9.21
C GLU A 43 -6.62 -9.87 -8.45
N GLU A 44 -7.30 -11.03 -8.51
CA GLU A 44 -8.51 -11.29 -7.72
C GLU A 44 -8.19 -11.33 -6.22
N GLU A 45 -7.09 -11.97 -5.81
CA GLU A 45 -6.64 -12.01 -4.41
C GLU A 45 -6.35 -10.61 -3.87
N ILE A 46 -5.68 -9.76 -4.67
CA ILE A 46 -5.44 -8.34 -4.34
C ILE A 46 -6.76 -7.57 -4.24
N SER A 47 -7.76 -7.91 -5.05
CA SER A 47 -9.07 -7.27 -5.01
C SER A 47 -9.88 -7.67 -3.76
N LEU A 48 -9.78 -8.93 -3.32
CA LEU A 48 -10.64 -9.50 -2.28
C LEU A 48 -10.04 -9.39 -0.87
N GLY A 49 -8.78 -9.80 -0.71
CA GLY A 49 -8.14 -9.88 0.61
C GLY A 49 -8.03 -8.51 1.31
N PRO A 50 -7.33 -7.54 0.71
CA PRO A 50 -7.28 -6.16 1.19
C PRO A 50 -8.67 -5.52 1.36
N ALA A 51 -9.63 -5.77 0.47
CA ALA A 51 -10.98 -5.21 0.58
C ALA A 51 -11.71 -5.73 1.84
N CYS A 52 -11.71 -7.04 2.08
CA CYS A 52 -12.28 -7.63 3.29
C CYS A 52 -11.55 -7.15 4.55
N TRP A 53 -10.23 -6.99 4.49
CA TRP A 53 -9.45 -6.43 5.60
C TRP A 53 -9.86 -4.99 5.91
N MET A 54 -10.04 -4.14 4.90
CA MET A 54 -10.52 -2.76 5.08
C MET A 54 -11.91 -2.72 5.71
N TRP A 55 -12.82 -3.60 5.29
CA TRP A 55 -14.17 -3.69 5.90
C TRP A 55 -14.10 -4.03 7.39
N ASP A 56 -13.34 -5.05 7.73
CA ASP A 56 -13.15 -5.48 9.12
C ASP A 56 -12.48 -4.40 9.97
N PHE A 57 -11.47 -3.72 9.42
CA PHE A 57 -10.79 -2.63 10.10
C PHE A 57 -11.73 -1.45 10.35
N LEU A 58 -12.56 -1.08 9.36
CA LEU A 58 -13.52 0.02 9.50
C LEU A 58 -14.62 -0.30 10.50
N ARG A 59 -15.24 -1.49 10.40
CA ARG A 59 -16.36 -1.83 11.28
C ARG A 59 -15.92 -2.00 12.73
N ARG A 60 -14.74 -2.59 12.97
CA ARG A 60 -14.23 -2.86 14.32
C ARG A 60 -13.59 -1.63 14.97
N SER A 61 -12.98 -0.73 14.18
CA SER A 61 -12.44 0.55 14.70
C SER A 61 -13.52 1.56 15.06
N ARG A 62 -14.78 1.30 14.65
CA ARG A 62 -15.93 2.21 14.81
C ARG A 62 -15.72 3.60 14.22
N GLN A 63 -14.81 3.73 13.25
CA GLN A 63 -14.57 4.98 12.55
C GLN A 63 -15.69 5.26 11.54
N ALA A 64 -15.76 6.51 11.09
CA ALA A 64 -16.80 6.97 10.21
C ALA A 64 -16.58 6.50 8.76
N GLY A 65 -15.33 6.27 8.36
CA GLY A 65 -15.00 5.95 6.98
C GLY A 65 -13.51 6.08 6.72
N PHE A 66 -13.16 6.23 5.45
CA PHE A 66 -11.78 6.41 5.01
C PHE A 66 -11.53 7.81 4.47
N PHE A 67 -10.30 8.28 4.67
CA PHE A 67 -9.75 9.47 4.06
C PHE A 67 -8.51 9.06 3.27
N LEU A 68 -8.52 9.24 1.95
CA LEU A 68 -7.39 8.91 1.08
C LEU A 68 -6.91 10.17 0.35
N PRO A 69 -5.64 10.58 0.56
CA PRO A 69 -4.96 11.56 -0.29
C PRO A 69 -4.75 10.98 -1.70
N LEU A 70 -5.55 11.41 -2.66
CA LEU A 70 -5.42 11.00 -4.06
C LEU A 70 -4.39 11.90 -4.78
N SER A 71 -3.37 11.27 -5.36
CA SER A 71 -2.30 11.95 -6.10
C SER A 71 -2.47 11.92 -7.62
N GLY A 72 -3.38 11.11 -8.15
CA GLY A 72 -3.48 10.85 -9.60
C GLY A 72 -2.45 9.85 -10.13
N GLY A 73 -1.65 9.25 -9.25
CA GLY A 73 -0.72 8.15 -9.55
C GLY A 73 -1.34 6.76 -9.35
N VAL A 74 -0.64 5.73 -9.80
CA VAL A 74 -1.11 4.33 -9.77
C VAL A 74 -1.37 3.83 -8.35
N ASP A 75 -0.53 4.18 -7.38
CA ASP A 75 -0.63 3.62 -6.02
C ASP A 75 -1.86 4.12 -5.25
N SER A 76 -2.14 5.43 -5.33
CA SER A 76 -3.34 6.01 -4.71
C SER A 76 -4.61 5.57 -5.45
N CYS A 77 -4.51 5.37 -6.77
CA CYS A 77 -5.58 4.75 -7.57
C CYS A 77 -5.88 3.32 -7.12
N ALA A 78 -4.87 2.47 -6.95
CA ALA A 78 -5.05 1.08 -6.49
C ALA A 78 -5.71 1.01 -5.12
N THR A 79 -5.28 1.87 -4.18
CA THR A 79 -5.94 1.97 -2.87
C THR A 79 -7.41 2.36 -3.01
N ALA A 80 -7.75 3.34 -3.85
CA ALA A 80 -9.13 3.74 -4.08
C ALA A 80 -9.98 2.61 -4.70
N VAL A 81 -9.42 1.87 -5.66
CA VAL A 81 -10.08 0.73 -6.30
C VAL A 81 -10.31 -0.42 -5.31
N ILE A 82 -9.38 -0.69 -4.40
CA ILE A 82 -9.56 -1.68 -3.32
C ILE A 82 -10.72 -1.27 -2.39
N VAL A 83 -10.80 0.00 -2.00
CA VAL A 83 -11.92 0.48 -1.16
C VAL A 83 -13.25 0.45 -1.94
N HIS A 84 -13.24 0.69 -3.26
CA HIS A 84 -14.43 0.50 -4.09
C HIS A 84 -14.84 -0.97 -4.18
N GLN A 85 -13.89 -1.90 -4.30
CA GLN A 85 -14.21 -3.33 -4.30
C GLN A 85 -14.81 -3.76 -2.96
N MET A 86 -14.33 -3.20 -1.85
CA MET A 86 -14.95 -3.38 -0.54
C MET A 86 -16.42 -2.94 -0.54
N THR A 87 -16.77 -1.77 -1.10
CA THR A 87 -18.18 -1.34 -1.15
C THR A 87 -19.03 -2.22 -2.06
N ARG A 88 -18.47 -2.75 -3.15
CA ARG A 88 -19.14 -3.75 -4.01
C ARG A 88 -19.45 -5.05 -3.26
N LEU A 89 -18.50 -5.55 -2.45
CA LEU A 89 -18.70 -6.74 -1.62
C LEU A 89 -19.77 -6.51 -0.55
N VAL A 90 -19.75 -5.37 0.13
CA VAL A 90 -20.78 -5.00 1.12
C VAL A 90 -22.15 -4.88 0.46
N PHE A 91 -22.21 -4.23 -0.71
CA PHE A 91 -23.45 -4.13 -1.49
C PHE A 91 -24.03 -5.52 -1.81
N LYS A 92 -23.17 -6.45 -2.26
CA LYS A 92 -23.57 -7.84 -2.51
C LYS A 92 -24.09 -8.52 -1.25
N ALA A 93 -23.37 -8.42 -0.14
CA ALA A 93 -23.75 -9.04 1.15
C ALA A 93 -25.09 -8.50 1.68
N VAL A 94 -25.37 -7.20 1.48
CA VAL A 94 -26.60 -6.54 1.93
C VAL A 94 -27.79 -6.87 1.02
N THR A 95 -27.59 -6.91 -0.29
CA THR A 95 -28.68 -7.03 -1.27
C THR A 95 -28.99 -8.48 -1.66
N GLN A 96 -27.95 -9.29 -1.91
CA GLN A 96 -28.08 -10.67 -2.36
C GLN A 96 -28.12 -11.63 -1.18
N ASP A 97 -27.10 -11.58 -0.32
CA ASP A 97 -26.95 -12.55 0.78
C ASP A 97 -27.85 -12.20 1.97
N LYS A 98 -28.32 -10.95 2.05
CA LYS A 98 -29.17 -10.40 3.13
C LYS A 98 -28.58 -10.66 4.52
N ASP A 99 -27.25 -10.57 4.64
CA ASP A 99 -26.55 -10.79 5.91
C ASP A 99 -26.95 -9.72 6.94
N PRO A 100 -27.60 -10.11 8.06
CA PRO A 100 -28.03 -9.16 9.09
C PRO A 100 -26.86 -8.39 9.73
N GLN A 101 -25.68 -9.01 9.84
CA GLN A 101 -24.51 -8.36 10.42
C GLN A 101 -23.97 -7.28 9.49
N ALA A 102 -23.79 -7.60 8.20
CA ALA A 102 -23.35 -6.65 7.19
C ALA A 102 -24.31 -5.44 7.08
N ILE A 103 -25.63 -5.68 7.16
CA ILE A 103 -26.64 -4.61 7.15
C ILE A 103 -26.49 -3.70 8.37
N SER A 104 -26.40 -4.26 9.57
CA SER A 104 -26.26 -3.49 10.81
C SER A 104 -24.98 -2.64 10.80
N ASP A 105 -23.86 -3.24 10.41
CA ASP A 105 -22.58 -2.54 10.31
C ASP A 105 -22.61 -1.45 9.23
N MET A 106 -23.20 -1.71 8.06
CA MET A 106 -23.36 -0.73 6.99
C MET A 106 -24.19 0.47 7.45
N LEU A 107 -25.37 0.27 8.05
CA LEU A 107 -26.22 1.37 8.51
C LEU A 107 -25.49 2.26 9.51
N ARG A 108 -24.78 1.65 10.47
CA ARG A 108 -23.95 2.38 11.45
C ARG A 108 -22.85 3.19 10.79
N ILE A 109 -22.17 2.63 9.78
CA ILE A 109 -21.06 3.32 9.10
C ILE A 109 -21.57 4.35 8.09
N VAL A 110 -22.77 4.23 7.54
CA VAL A 110 -23.38 5.29 6.72
C VAL A 110 -23.89 6.43 7.62
N GLY A 111 -24.21 6.09 8.87
CA GLY A 111 -24.77 7.03 9.84
C GLY A 111 -26.29 7.01 9.93
N GLU A 112 -26.91 5.99 9.37
CA GLU A 112 -28.34 5.72 9.47
C GLU A 112 -28.68 5.06 10.82
N PRO A 113 -29.87 5.31 11.38
CA PRO A 113 -30.34 4.61 12.58
C PRO A 113 -30.47 3.10 12.35
N SER A 114 -30.35 2.31 13.42
CA SER A 114 -30.49 0.84 13.35
C SER A 114 -31.84 0.38 12.79
N THR A 115 -32.88 1.20 12.96
CA THR A 115 -34.25 0.97 12.49
C THR A 115 -34.50 1.42 11.04
N SER A 116 -33.48 1.98 10.36
CA SER A 116 -33.64 2.50 9.00
C SER A 116 -33.91 1.40 7.98
N THR A 117 -34.93 1.62 7.15
CA THR A 117 -35.29 0.74 6.02
C THR A 117 -34.46 1.04 4.77
N TRP A 118 -33.62 2.08 4.80
CA TRP A 118 -32.78 2.45 3.66
C TRP A 118 -31.84 1.31 3.27
N ARG A 119 -31.75 1.04 1.97
CA ARG A 119 -30.81 0.08 1.39
C ARG A 119 -30.16 0.71 0.15
N PRO A 120 -28.86 0.44 -0.08
CA PRO A 120 -28.17 0.95 -1.24
C PRO A 120 -28.75 0.34 -2.52
N THR A 121 -28.81 1.13 -3.59
CA THR A 121 -29.21 0.67 -4.93
C THR A 121 -28.00 0.36 -5.80
N CYS A 122 -26.87 1.03 -5.52
CA CYS A 122 -25.59 0.78 -6.15
C CYS A 122 -24.44 0.83 -5.11
N PRO A 123 -23.27 0.24 -5.42
CA PRO A 123 -22.08 0.33 -4.56
C PRO A 123 -21.64 1.77 -4.24
N GLN A 124 -21.91 2.71 -5.15
CA GLN A 124 -21.59 4.14 -5.03
C GLN A 124 -22.39 4.83 -3.91
N ASP A 125 -23.62 4.36 -3.62
CA ASP A 125 -24.45 4.87 -2.54
C ASP A 125 -23.81 4.61 -1.17
N ILE A 126 -23.06 3.50 -1.04
CA ILE A 126 -22.27 3.18 0.14
C ILE A 126 -20.97 4.00 0.15
N ALA A 127 -20.35 4.20 -1.02
CA ALA A 127 -19.10 4.93 -1.15
C ALA A 127 -19.23 6.42 -0.76
N THR A 128 -20.31 7.10 -1.13
CA THR A 128 -20.50 8.55 -0.89
C THR A 128 -20.45 8.97 0.60
N PRO A 129 -21.07 8.24 1.54
CA PRO A 129 -20.99 8.51 2.97
C PRO A 129 -19.73 7.92 3.65
N LEU A 130 -19.11 6.89 3.05
CA LEU A 130 -18.09 6.04 3.68
C LEU A 130 -16.65 6.33 3.20
N ILE A 131 -16.51 6.81 1.97
CA ILE A 131 -15.23 7.08 1.32
C ILE A 131 -15.14 8.59 1.03
N MET A 132 -14.24 9.26 1.74
CA MET A 132 -13.77 10.58 1.34
C MET A 132 -12.44 10.44 0.63
N LEU A 133 -12.44 10.80 -0.65
CA LEU A 133 -11.23 10.88 -1.44
C LEU A 133 -10.88 12.36 -1.58
N THR A 134 -9.80 12.81 -0.97
CA THR A 134 -9.40 14.22 -1.10
C THR A 134 -8.15 14.29 -1.96
N ASN A 135 -8.20 15.05 -3.04
CA ASN A 135 -6.97 15.46 -3.73
C ASN A 135 -6.32 16.57 -2.91
N ILE A 136 -5.27 16.21 -2.16
CA ILE A 136 -4.49 17.16 -1.37
C ILE A 136 -3.25 17.54 -2.16
N ARG A 137 -3.18 18.80 -2.60
CA ARG A 137 -2.00 19.30 -3.31
C ARG A 137 -0.88 19.69 -2.34
N TYR A 138 0.36 19.72 -2.84
CA TYR A 138 1.47 20.49 -2.26
C TYR A 138 2.20 21.15 -3.41
N MET A 139 2.18 22.47 -3.39
CA MET A 139 3.15 23.41 -3.92
C MET A 139 3.42 23.52 -5.40
N GLY A 140 3.33 24.78 -5.82
CA GLY A 140 4.34 25.37 -6.68
C GLY A 140 3.80 25.67 -8.06
N MET A 141 2.82 26.57 -8.10
CA MET A 141 2.17 27.09 -9.29
C MET A 141 1.05 26.20 -9.80
N LYS A 142 -0.07 26.86 -10.09
CA LYS A 142 -1.19 26.45 -10.93
C LYS A 142 -0.79 25.80 -12.29
N GLU A 143 0.51 25.73 -12.58
CA GLU A 143 1.17 25.35 -13.83
C GLU A 143 1.89 23.98 -13.75
N ASN A 144 2.18 23.42 -12.57
CA ASN A 144 3.03 22.21 -12.46
C ASN A 144 2.29 20.90 -12.15
N SER A 145 1.08 20.95 -11.58
CA SER A 145 0.20 19.77 -11.59
C SER A 145 -0.52 19.75 -12.93
N SER A 146 -0.27 18.71 -13.73
CA SER A 146 -0.91 18.61 -15.04
C SER A 146 -2.44 18.67 -14.89
N PRO A 147 -3.17 19.45 -15.72
CA PRO A 147 -4.64 19.38 -15.76
C PRO A 147 -5.15 17.93 -15.89
N ASP A 148 -4.33 17.06 -16.47
CA ASP A 148 -4.58 15.65 -16.66
C ASP A 148 -4.55 14.84 -15.35
N THR A 149 -3.57 15.02 -14.44
CA THR A 149 -3.59 14.33 -13.13
C THR A 149 -4.82 14.73 -12.31
N ARG A 150 -5.16 16.02 -12.33
CA ARG A 150 -6.34 16.58 -11.66
C ARG A 150 -7.63 15.97 -12.19
N LYS A 151 -7.78 15.96 -13.52
CA LYS A 151 -8.96 15.41 -14.18
C LYS A 151 -9.08 13.91 -13.91
N ARG A 152 -7.99 13.14 -14.04
CA ARG A 152 -7.99 11.69 -13.74
C ARG A 152 -8.47 11.39 -12.33
N ALA A 153 -7.95 12.11 -11.33
CA ALA A 153 -8.33 11.87 -9.94
C ALA A 153 -9.78 12.29 -9.63
N ALA A 154 -10.27 13.37 -10.25
CA ALA A 154 -11.68 13.77 -10.15
C ALA A 154 -12.62 12.75 -10.84
N ASP A 155 -12.26 12.30 -12.04
CA ASP A 155 -13.03 11.31 -12.82
C ASP A 155 -13.09 9.96 -12.09
N LEU A 156 -11.98 9.52 -11.47
CA LEU A 156 -11.92 8.32 -10.64
C LEU A 156 -12.84 8.45 -9.42
N ALA A 157 -12.78 9.57 -8.70
CA ALA A 157 -13.62 9.79 -7.52
C ALA A 157 -15.11 9.82 -7.89
N ALA A 158 -15.47 10.44 -9.02
CA ALA A 158 -16.84 10.45 -9.54
C ALA A 158 -17.32 9.04 -9.90
N THR A 159 -16.48 8.24 -10.56
CA THR A 159 -16.82 6.86 -10.99
C THR A 159 -17.03 5.92 -9.80
N ILE A 160 -16.21 6.07 -8.76
CA ILE A 160 -16.33 5.28 -7.52
C ILE A 160 -17.49 5.79 -6.63
N GLY A 161 -17.98 7.00 -6.87
CA GLY A 161 -19.00 7.64 -6.02
C GLY A 161 -18.43 8.15 -4.70
N ALA A 162 -17.16 8.56 -4.66
CA ALA A 162 -16.54 9.10 -3.47
C ALA A 162 -16.72 10.62 -3.37
N TYR A 163 -16.73 11.14 -2.15
CA TYR A 163 -16.73 12.59 -1.93
C TYR A 163 -15.35 13.17 -2.23
N HIS A 164 -15.28 14.01 -3.27
CA HIS A 164 -14.04 14.61 -3.78
C HIS A 164 -13.85 16.05 -3.31
N ILE A 165 -12.67 16.35 -2.79
CA ILE A 165 -12.24 17.72 -2.49
C ILE A 165 -10.94 17.99 -3.23
N ASP A 166 -10.89 19.10 -3.95
CA ASP A 166 -9.67 19.65 -4.52
C ASP A 166 -9.17 20.79 -3.64
N LEU A 167 -8.09 20.54 -2.88
CA LEU A 167 -7.52 21.50 -1.95
C LEU A 167 -6.19 22.05 -2.47
N ASP A 168 -6.09 23.38 -2.52
CA ASP A 168 -4.83 24.09 -2.68
C ASP A 168 -4.23 24.45 -1.31
N ILE A 169 -2.95 24.11 -1.10
CA ILE A 169 -2.25 24.41 0.15
C ILE A 169 -1.20 25.52 0.00
N ASP A 170 -1.11 26.16 -1.17
CA ASP A 170 -0.08 27.18 -1.47
C ASP A 170 -0.10 28.30 -0.43
N THR A 171 -1.29 28.76 -0.03
CA THR A 171 -1.44 29.78 1.02
C THR A 171 -0.81 29.35 2.35
N VAL A 172 -1.01 28.09 2.75
CA VAL A 172 -0.48 27.54 4.01
C VAL A 172 1.03 27.37 3.92
N TYR A 173 1.53 26.89 2.78
CA TYR A 173 2.95 26.79 2.55
C TYR A 173 3.64 28.16 2.60
N HIS A 174 3.12 29.14 1.86
CA HIS A 174 3.72 30.47 1.78
C HIS A 174 3.70 31.15 3.15
N ALA A 175 2.65 30.96 3.96
CA ALA A 175 2.61 31.44 5.33
C ALA A 175 3.75 30.85 6.18
N LEU A 176 4.00 29.54 6.08
CA LEU A 176 5.06 28.86 6.82
C LEU A 176 6.46 29.25 6.35
N VAL A 177 6.69 29.37 5.05
CA VAL A 177 7.98 29.82 4.50
C VAL A 177 8.24 31.27 4.86
N THR A 178 7.21 32.13 4.79
CA THR A 178 7.33 33.53 5.20
C THR A 178 7.72 33.60 6.67
N LEU A 179 7.01 32.89 7.55
CA LEU A 179 7.33 32.83 8.98
C LEU A 179 8.76 32.34 9.23
N PHE A 180 9.17 31.25 8.58
CA PHE A 180 10.51 30.70 8.70
C PHE A 180 11.57 31.71 8.26
N THR A 181 11.34 32.37 7.12
CA THR A 181 12.25 33.39 6.57
C THR A 181 12.34 34.59 7.50
N THR A 182 11.22 35.05 8.07
CA THR A 182 11.20 36.16 9.04
C THR A 182 12.00 35.84 10.30
N VAL A 183 11.92 34.61 10.81
CA VAL A 183 12.61 34.20 12.04
C VAL A 183 14.10 33.92 11.81
N THR A 184 14.45 33.32 10.68
CA THR A 184 15.80 32.78 10.46
C THR A 184 16.65 33.56 9.47
N THR A 185 16.07 34.54 8.77
CA THR A 185 16.62 35.25 7.60
C THR A 185 17.04 34.35 6.44
N PHE A 186 16.82 33.03 6.54
CA PHE A 186 17.11 32.04 5.52
C PHE A 186 15.87 31.78 4.67
N VAL A 187 16.02 31.90 3.35
CA VAL A 187 14.97 31.55 2.39
C VAL A 187 15.19 30.09 1.95
N PRO A 188 14.32 29.16 2.35
CA PRO A 188 14.41 27.78 1.89
C PRO A 188 14.17 27.71 0.38
N LYS A 189 15.08 27.01 -0.30
CA LYS A 189 14.99 26.71 -1.73
C LYS A 189 14.56 25.25 -1.92
N TYR A 190 14.01 24.91 -3.08
CA TYR A 190 13.75 23.51 -3.42
C TYR A 190 15.05 22.73 -3.58
N SER A 191 14.99 21.40 -3.46
CA SER A 191 16.15 20.52 -3.67
C SER A 191 16.83 20.71 -5.03
N MET A 192 16.05 21.00 -6.09
CA MET A 192 16.57 21.39 -7.41
C MET A 192 17.43 22.66 -7.40
N TYR A 193 17.17 23.56 -6.46
CA TYR A 193 17.91 24.79 -6.24
C TYR A 193 18.80 24.71 -4.98
N GLY A 194 19.06 23.49 -4.48
CA GLY A 194 19.98 23.21 -3.38
C GLY A 194 19.42 23.30 -1.95
N GLY A 195 18.11 23.21 -1.72
CA GLY A 195 17.52 23.25 -0.37
C GLY A 195 16.81 21.97 0.11
N THR A 196 16.10 22.06 1.25
CA THR A 196 15.57 20.91 2.01
C THR A 196 14.12 20.53 1.65
N PRO A 197 13.75 19.23 1.63
CA PRO A 197 12.39 18.81 1.27
C PRO A 197 11.35 19.19 2.34
N ALA A 198 10.24 19.81 1.93
CA ALA A 198 9.14 20.18 2.82
C ALA A 198 7.86 19.35 2.58
N ALA A 199 7.95 18.01 2.58
CA ALA A 199 6.84 17.11 2.28
C ALA A 199 5.82 16.87 3.42
N ARG A 200 5.87 17.61 4.54
CA ARG A 200 5.08 17.27 5.75
C ARG A 200 3.68 17.91 5.79
N LEU A 201 3.42 18.96 5.02
CA LEU A 201 2.16 19.68 5.10
C LEU A 201 0.95 18.87 4.62
N ARG A 202 1.12 18.01 3.60
CA ARG A 202 0.04 17.14 3.12
C ARG A 202 -0.48 16.24 4.23
N MET A 203 0.42 15.66 5.02
CA MET A 203 0.06 14.81 6.13
C MET A 203 -0.74 15.60 7.17
N VAL A 204 -0.27 16.78 7.59
CA VAL A 204 -0.99 17.61 8.57
C VAL A 204 -2.40 17.96 8.08
N MET A 205 -2.54 18.36 6.81
CA MET A 205 -3.84 18.67 6.23
C MET A 205 -4.73 17.44 6.07
N ALA A 206 -4.17 16.28 5.71
CA ALA A 206 -4.89 15.02 5.62
C ALA A 206 -5.54 14.64 6.96
N TYR A 207 -4.77 14.68 8.05
CA TYR A 207 -5.28 14.34 9.37
C TYR A 207 -6.30 15.38 9.89
N LEU A 208 -6.08 16.67 9.62
CA LEU A 208 -7.03 17.72 9.98
C LEU A 208 -8.38 17.51 9.29
N LEU A 209 -8.36 17.26 7.98
CA LEU A 209 -9.57 17.01 7.20
C LEU A 209 -10.24 15.70 7.62
N ALA A 210 -9.48 14.63 7.82
CA ALA A 210 -9.99 13.35 8.28
C ALA A 210 -10.75 13.46 9.61
N GLN A 211 -10.34 14.38 10.49
CA GLN A 211 -10.97 14.59 11.79
C GLN A 211 -12.22 15.50 11.72
N LEU A 212 -12.23 16.52 10.86
CA LEU A 212 -13.28 17.55 10.87
C LEU A 212 -14.32 17.43 9.76
N LEU A 213 -14.01 16.79 8.63
CA LEU A 213 -14.94 16.68 7.51
C LEU A 213 -16.26 15.99 7.87
N PRO A 214 -16.29 14.92 8.68
CA PRO A 214 -17.55 14.34 9.15
C PRO A 214 -18.45 15.35 9.87
N THR A 215 -17.86 16.23 10.69
CA THR A 215 -18.57 17.29 11.42
C THR A 215 -19.10 18.36 10.48
N VAL A 216 -18.29 18.84 9.53
CA VAL A 216 -18.69 19.84 8.54
C VAL A 216 -19.86 19.32 7.68
N ARG A 217 -19.85 18.03 7.36
CA ARG A 217 -20.93 17.38 6.60
C ARG A 217 -22.16 17.04 7.45
N GLN A 218 -22.14 17.36 8.75
CA GLN A 218 -23.24 17.03 9.68
C GLN A 218 -23.61 15.54 9.66
N ARG A 219 -22.59 14.69 9.48
CA ARG A 219 -22.77 13.25 9.54
C ARG A 219 -23.38 12.90 10.90
N ASN A 220 -24.39 12.04 10.90
CA ASN A 220 -25.16 11.66 12.09
C ASN A 220 -26.04 12.75 12.73
N ALA A 221 -26.16 13.96 12.17
CA ALA A 221 -26.97 15.01 12.79
C ALA A 221 -28.47 14.64 12.92
N LYS A 222 -28.96 13.72 12.08
CA LYS A 222 -30.33 13.21 12.11
C LYS A 222 -30.46 11.85 12.80
N ASN A 223 -29.35 11.29 13.31
CA ASN A 223 -29.35 9.98 13.95
C ASN A 223 -29.57 10.14 15.46
N PRO A 224 -30.73 9.70 16.00
CA PRO A 224 -31.04 9.86 17.42
C PRO A 224 -30.21 8.93 18.33
N GLU A 225 -29.64 7.85 17.78
CA GLU A 225 -28.90 6.84 18.56
C GLU A 225 -27.44 7.27 18.79
N ASN A 226 -26.85 7.99 17.84
CA ASN A 226 -25.47 8.46 17.93
C ASN A 226 -25.31 9.76 17.14
N PRO A 227 -25.31 10.93 17.80
CA PRO A 227 -25.12 12.22 17.13
C PRO A 227 -23.66 12.54 16.81
N ASN A 228 -22.71 11.68 17.21
CA ASN A 228 -21.28 11.95 16.99
C ASN A 228 -20.92 11.71 15.51
N PRO A 229 -20.38 12.72 14.80
CA PRO A 229 -19.96 12.57 13.40
C PRO A 229 -18.76 11.61 13.23
N GLY A 230 -17.94 11.43 14.26
CA GLY A 230 -16.75 10.57 14.23
C GLY A 230 -15.58 11.15 13.42
N SER A 231 -14.57 10.33 13.18
CA SER A 231 -13.38 10.65 12.38
C SER A 231 -13.12 9.60 11.30
N LEU A 232 -12.27 9.93 10.33
CA LEU A 232 -11.92 9.07 9.21
C LEU A 232 -10.54 8.45 9.40
N LEU A 233 -10.39 7.22 8.91
CA LEU A 233 -9.11 6.53 8.85
C LEU A 233 -8.29 7.05 7.67
N VAL A 234 -7.13 7.62 7.95
CA VAL A 234 -6.21 8.09 6.90
C VAL A 234 -5.50 6.90 6.27
N LEU A 235 -5.71 6.71 4.98
CA LEU A 235 -5.05 5.68 4.19
C LEU A 235 -3.78 6.22 3.55
N GLY A 236 -2.73 5.40 3.53
CA GLY A 236 -1.47 5.69 2.86
C GLY A 236 -1.05 4.54 1.95
N SER A 237 -0.41 4.86 0.83
CA SER A 237 0.22 3.90 -0.06
C SER A 237 1.73 3.84 0.23
N ALA A 238 2.18 2.76 0.87
CA ALA A 238 3.57 2.64 1.34
C ALA A 238 4.34 1.44 0.74
N ASN A 239 3.70 0.60 -0.07
CA ASN A 239 4.31 -0.63 -0.57
C ASN A 239 4.92 -0.42 -1.97
N VAL A 240 6.07 0.26 -2.00
CA VAL A 240 6.76 0.74 -3.22
C VAL A 240 7.21 -0.40 -4.15
N ASP A 241 7.45 -1.61 -3.63
CA ASP A 241 8.02 -2.75 -4.39
C ASP A 241 6.97 -3.58 -5.16
N GLU A 242 5.71 -3.13 -5.19
CA GLU A 242 4.62 -3.82 -5.87
C GLU A 242 4.08 -3.07 -7.10
N SER A 243 4.74 -1.99 -7.53
CA SER A 243 4.28 -1.17 -8.66
C SER A 243 3.92 -2.00 -9.90
N LEU A 244 4.66 -3.08 -10.19
CA LEU A 244 4.38 -3.99 -11.31
C LEU A 244 3.11 -4.83 -11.10
N ARG A 245 2.86 -5.31 -9.87
CA ARG A 245 1.63 -6.05 -9.52
C ARG A 245 0.43 -5.13 -9.44
N LEU A 246 0.60 -3.93 -8.89
CA LEU A 246 -0.42 -2.90 -8.84
C LEU A 246 -0.85 -2.47 -10.25
N LYS A 247 0.09 -2.30 -11.19
CA LYS A 247 -0.25 -2.04 -12.60
C LYS A 247 -1.10 -3.15 -13.21
N ARG A 248 -0.75 -4.42 -12.98
CA ARG A 248 -1.56 -5.57 -13.45
C ARG A 248 -2.94 -5.61 -12.83
N PHE A 249 -3.02 -5.40 -11.52
CA PHE A 249 -4.29 -5.30 -10.80
C PHE A 249 -5.18 -4.19 -11.35
N ILE A 250 -4.64 -3.00 -11.59
CA ILE A 250 -5.40 -1.88 -12.17
C ILE A 250 -5.90 -2.20 -13.58
N LEU A 251 -5.08 -2.83 -14.43
CA LEU A 251 -5.52 -3.27 -15.76
C LEU A 251 -6.60 -4.34 -15.70
N TRP A 252 -6.48 -5.30 -14.79
CA TRP A 252 -7.52 -6.32 -14.55
C TRP A 252 -8.81 -5.69 -14.01
N ALA A 253 -8.70 -4.70 -13.12
CA ALA A 253 -9.83 -3.98 -12.54
C ALA A 253 -10.54 -3.09 -13.57
N ASP A 254 -9.82 -2.55 -14.55
CA ASP A 254 -10.40 -1.78 -15.67
C ASP A 254 -11.49 -2.61 -16.38
N ASP A 255 -11.15 -3.85 -16.74
CA ASP A 255 -12.08 -4.75 -17.44
C ASP A 255 -13.10 -5.39 -16.47
N SER A 256 -12.66 -5.79 -15.27
CA SER A 256 -13.52 -6.52 -14.30
C SER A 256 -14.54 -5.64 -13.59
N PHE A 257 -14.23 -4.36 -13.39
CA PHE A 257 -15.11 -3.39 -12.73
C PHE A 257 -15.82 -2.45 -13.70
N ASP A 258 -15.56 -2.57 -15.01
CA ASP A 258 -16.06 -1.69 -16.06
C ASP A 258 -15.68 -0.22 -15.82
N MET A 259 -14.39 0.02 -15.59
CA MET A 259 -13.81 1.33 -15.27
C MET A 259 -12.71 1.71 -16.29
N PRO A 260 -13.05 2.03 -17.55
CA PRO A 260 -12.09 2.23 -18.64
C PRO A 260 -11.11 3.39 -18.44
N LEU A 261 -11.37 4.25 -17.43
CA LEU A 261 -10.47 5.33 -17.04
C LEU A 261 -9.18 4.82 -16.36
N LEU A 262 -9.17 3.60 -15.83
CA LEU A 262 -8.06 3.04 -15.08
C LEU A 262 -6.82 2.80 -15.96
N LYS A 263 -7.01 2.44 -17.23
CA LYS A 263 -5.93 2.39 -18.23
C LYS A 263 -5.11 3.69 -18.31
N SER A 264 -5.76 4.85 -18.15
CA SER A 264 -5.09 6.16 -18.21
C SER A 264 -4.10 6.39 -17.05
N PHE A 265 -4.31 5.75 -15.89
CA PHE A 265 -3.40 5.83 -14.75
C PHE A 265 -2.13 5.01 -14.97
N VAL A 266 -2.24 3.87 -15.66
CA VAL A 266 -1.10 2.99 -15.95
C VAL A 266 -0.24 3.54 -17.07
N SER A 267 -0.85 4.19 -18.07
CA SER A 267 -0.14 4.81 -19.19
C SER A 267 0.49 6.17 -18.84
N ALA A 268 0.07 6.80 -17.73
CA ALA A 268 0.65 8.05 -17.29
C ALA A 268 2.10 7.84 -16.83
N PRO A 269 3.01 8.78 -17.14
CA PRO A 269 4.38 8.69 -16.66
C PRO A 269 4.41 8.72 -15.12
N PRO A 270 5.19 7.84 -14.46
CA PRO A 270 5.32 7.81 -13.00
C PRO A 270 6.20 8.99 -12.55
N THR A 271 5.58 10.16 -12.43
CA THR A 271 6.25 11.37 -11.95
C THR A 271 5.63 11.76 -10.62
N ALA A 272 6.44 11.80 -9.57
CA ALA A 272 6.05 12.51 -8.37
C ALA A 272 6.08 14.00 -8.73
N GLU A 273 4.95 14.62 -9.12
CA GLU A 273 4.83 16.06 -9.41
C GLU A 273 5.10 16.91 -8.13
N LEU A 274 6.30 16.78 -7.55
CA LEU A 274 6.76 17.37 -6.28
C LEU A 274 7.74 18.50 -6.51
N LEU A 275 8.33 18.56 -7.70
CA LEU A 275 9.33 19.54 -8.09
C LEU A 275 8.91 20.22 -9.40
N PRO A 276 9.28 21.49 -9.62
CA PRO A 276 8.92 22.19 -10.85
C PRO A 276 9.51 21.49 -12.08
N ILE A 277 8.67 21.18 -13.06
CA ILE A 277 9.09 20.58 -14.33
C ILE A 277 9.86 21.66 -15.10
N THR A 278 11.09 21.37 -15.51
CA THR A 278 11.88 22.25 -16.39
C THR A 278 12.10 21.54 -17.72
N GLU A 279 12.42 22.27 -18.80
CA GLU A 279 12.74 21.66 -20.11
C GLU A 279 13.86 20.61 -20.03
N ALA A 280 14.68 20.65 -18.98
CA ALA A 280 15.81 19.74 -18.77
C ALA A 280 15.58 18.64 -17.69
N TYR A 281 14.46 18.67 -16.95
CA TYR A 281 14.22 17.70 -15.87
C TYR A 281 12.74 17.29 -15.81
N VAL A 282 12.50 16.02 -16.12
CA VAL A 282 11.26 15.28 -15.84
C VAL A 282 11.59 14.31 -14.72
N GLN A 283 10.84 14.38 -13.62
CA GLN A 283 11.05 13.50 -12.48
C GLN A 283 10.59 12.08 -12.82
N ASP A 284 11.51 11.11 -12.75
CA ASP A 284 11.23 9.68 -12.93
C ASP A 284 11.67 8.91 -11.68
N ASP A 285 10.74 8.19 -11.07
CA ASP A 285 10.94 7.54 -9.77
C ASP A 285 12.07 6.50 -9.80
N GLU A 286 12.20 5.72 -10.90
CA GLU A 286 13.27 4.72 -11.03
C GLU A 286 14.65 5.37 -11.19
N THR A 287 14.72 6.48 -11.94
CA THR A 287 15.94 7.27 -12.09
C THR A 287 16.37 7.91 -10.77
N ASP A 288 15.43 8.49 -10.01
CA ASP A 288 15.70 9.09 -8.69
C ASP A 288 16.14 8.01 -7.67
N MET A 289 15.56 6.81 -7.72
CA MET A 289 15.95 5.68 -6.88
C MET A 289 17.30 5.09 -7.28
N GLY A 290 17.73 5.23 -8.53
CA GLY A 290 18.95 4.61 -9.09
C GLY A 290 18.85 3.09 -9.27
N VAL A 291 17.65 2.51 -9.11
CA VAL A 291 17.33 1.10 -9.29
C VAL A 291 15.91 0.97 -9.86
N THR A 292 15.71 0.01 -10.75
CA THR A 292 14.36 -0.27 -11.31
C THR A 292 13.50 -1.05 -10.31
N TYR A 293 12.17 -1.00 -10.45
CA TYR A 293 11.25 -1.79 -9.63
C TYR A 293 11.46 -3.31 -9.81
N ALA A 294 11.86 -3.76 -11.01
CA ALA A 294 12.15 -5.16 -11.26
C ALA A 294 13.42 -5.62 -10.51
N GLU A 295 14.46 -4.77 -10.47
CA GLU A 295 15.65 -5.02 -9.67
C GLU A 295 15.33 -5.00 -8.18
N LEU A 296 14.52 -4.03 -7.72
CA LEU A 296 14.12 -3.90 -6.32
C LEU A 296 13.39 -5.15 -5.81
N SER A 297 12.44 -5.68 -6.61
CA SER A 297 11.70 -6.91 -6.27
C SER A 297 12.62 -8.13 -6.20
N THR A 298 13.63 -8.18 -7.09
CA THR A 298 14.67 -9.20 -7.05
C THR A 298 15.49 -9.08 -5.76
N TYR A 299 15.96 -7.88 -5.40
CA TYR A 299 16.70 -7.65 -4.16
C TYR A 299 15.87 -7.98 -2.91
N GLY A 300 14.58 -7.60 -2.88
CA GLY A 300 13.65 -7.90 -1.80
C GLY A 300 13.52 -9.41 -1.57
N THR A 301 13.31 -10.17 -2.65
CA THR A 301 13.21 -11.63 -2.63
C THR A 301 14.51 -12.27 -2.15
N LEU A 302 15.65 -11.91 -2.74
CA LEU A 302 16.96 -12.45 -2.37
C LEU A 302 17.31 -12.16 -0.90
N ARG A 303 17.01 -10.94 -0.43
CA ARG A 303 17.25 -10.52 0.95
C ARG A 303 16.37 -11.28 1.95
N ARG A 304 15.06 -11.36 1.70
CA ARG A 304 14.09 -11.80 2.72
C ARG A 304 13.65 -13.25 2.59
N VAL A 305 13.39 -13.73 1.38
CA VAL A 305 12.95 -15.11 1.12
C VAL A 305 14.16 -16.04 1.14
N GLU A 306 15.20 -15.68 0.41
CA GLU A 306 16.43 -16.49 0.33
C GLU A 306 17.46 -16.17 1.42
N ARG A 307 17.19 -15.14 2.23
CA ARG A 307 17.99 -14.79 3.42
C ARG A 307 19.45 -14.43 3.09
N LEU A 308 19.69 -13.82 1.93
CA LEU A 308 21.02 -13.46 1.47
C LEU A 308 21.44 -12.07 1.96
N GLY A 309 22.62 -11.99 2.61
CA GLY A 309 23.32 -10.73 2.85
C GLY A 309 24.08 -10.23 1.60
N PRO A 310 24.86 -9.14 1.69
CA PRO A 310 25.50 -8.52 0.51
C PRO A 310 26.34 -9.48 -0.32
N TRP A 311 27.16 -10.30 0.33
CA TRP A 311 27.98 -11.32 -0.33
C TRP A 311 27.14 -12.39 -1.04
N GLY A 312 26.11 -12.91 -0.36
CA GLY A 312 25.24 -13.96 -0.91
C GLY A 312 24.44 -13.45 -2.10
N MET A 313 23.90 -12.23 -1.98
CA MET A 313 23.16 -11.57 -3.05
C MET A 313 24.05 -11.35 -4.28
N TRP A 314 25.25 -10.77 -4.10
CA TRP A 314 26.20 -10.60 -5.19
C TRP A 314 26.57 -11.94 -5.85
N SER A 315 26.93 -12.95 -5.05
CA SER A 315 27.31 -14.27 -5.57
C SER A 315 26.20 -14.94 -6.38
N LYS A 316 24.93 -14.74 -6.01
CA LYS A 316 23.80 -15.29 -6.76
C LYS A 316 23.52 -14.48 -8.03
N LEU A 317 23.53 -13.16 -7.93
CA LEU A 317 23.29 -12.26 -9.07
C LEU A 317 24.39 -12.38 -10.13
N LEU A 318 25.63 -12.71 -9.75
CA LEU A 318 26.68 -13.05 -10.70
C LEU A 318 26.27 -14.14 -11.69
N HIS A 319 25.51 -15.14 -11.23
CA HIS A 319 25.04 -16.22 -12.10
C HIS A 319 23.73 -15.89 -12.80
N GLN A 320 22.86 -15.08 -12.17
CA GLN A 320 21.55 -14.73 -12.74
C GLN A 320 21.62 -13.62 -13.78
N TRP A 321 22.59 -12.71 -13.68
CA TRP A 321 22.75 -11.53 -14.53
C TRP A 321 24.06 -11.55 -15.32
N SER A 322 24.72 -12.71 -15.43
CA SER A 322 25.99 -12.87 -16.18
C SER A 322 25.89 -12.46 -17.64
N ASP A 323 24.69 -12.54 -18.22
CA ASP A 323 24.36 -12.17 -19.60
C ASP A 323 24.11 -10.66 -19.76
N LYS A 324 23.88 -9.93 -18.68
CA LYS A 324 23.42 -8.52 -18.70
C LYS A 324 24.40 -7.53 -18.11
N LEU A 325 25.14 -7.91 -17.07
CA LEU A 325 25.95 -7.00 -16.27
C LEU A 325 27.30 -7.62 -15.93
N SER A 326 28.33 -6.79 -15.86
CA SER A 326 29.65 -7.23 -15.38
C SER A 326 29.61 -7.52 -13.86
N PRO A 327 30.49 -8.42 -13.36
CA PRO A 327 30.67 -8.64 -11.93
C PRO A 327 30.84 -7.34 -11.11
N LYS A 328 31.56 -6.36 -11.65
CA LYS A 328 31.71 -5.01 -11.07
C LYS A 328 30.39 -4.23 -11.02
N ASP A 329 29.60 -4.22 -12.09
CA ASP A 329 28.32 -3.48 -12.10
C ASP A 329 27.32 -4.09 -11.12
N ILE A 330 27.29 -5.42 -11.02
CA ILE A 330 26.47 -6.13 -10.04
C ILE A 330 26.90 -5.75 -8.61
N TYR A 331 28.20 -5.66 -8.35
CA TYR A 331 28.70 -5.19 -7.04
C TYR A 331 28.25 -3.76 -6.73
N THR A 332 28.38 -2.83 -7.69
CA THR A 332 27.95 -1.44 -7.52
C THR A 332 26.46 -1.37 -7.15
N LYS A 333 25.61 -2.11 -7.86
CA LYS A 333 24.17 -2.17 -7.57
C LYS A 333 23.84 -2.79 -6.21
N VAL A 334 24.47 -3.92 -5.86
CA VAL A 334 24.26 -4.59 -4.56
C VAL A 334 24.72 -3.68 -3.40
N ARG A 335 25.88 -3.02 -3.55
CA ARG A 335 26.39 -2.08 -2.55
C ARG A 335 25.45 -0.89 -2.39
N PHE A 336 24.98 -0.33 -3.50
CA PHE A 336 24.02 0.78 -3.48
C PHE A 336 22.70 0.38 -2.79
N PHE A 337 22.16 -0.81 -3.08
CA PHE A 337 20.96 -1.33 -2.42
C PHE A 337 21.16 -1.47 -0.90
N PHE A 338 22.21 -2.16 -0.45
CA PHE A 338 22.43 -2.39 1.00
C PHE A 338 22.80 -1.10 1.75
N TYR A 339 23.48 -0.16 1.10
CA TYR A 339 23.72 1.17 1.66
C TYR A 339 22.39 1.92 1.90
N ASN A 340 21.55 2.04 0.87
CA ASN A 340 20.27 2.72 0.97
C ASN A 340 19.31 2.02 1.94
N TYR A 341 19.30 0.69 1.95
CA TYR A 341 18.56 -0.11 2.92
C TYR A 341 19.02 0.21 4.36
N GLY A 342 20.33 0.23 4.61
CA GLY A 342 20.90 0.48 5.93
C GLY A 342 20.55 1.88 6.45
N ILE A 343 20.77 2.93 5.66
CA ILE A 343 20.51 4.32 6.08
C ILE A 343 19.02 4.61 6.25
N ASN A 344 18.14 3.95 5.49
CA ASN A 344 16.70 4.21 5.53
C ASN A 344 15.93 3.26 6.45
N ARG A 345 16.55 2.21 7.02
CA ARG A 345 15.80 1.21 7.80
C ARG A 345 15.08 1.80 9.01
N HIS A 346 15.62 2.84 9.63
CA HIS A 346 14.96 3.55 10.74
C HIS A 346 13.58 4.11 10.37
N LYS A 347 13.27 4.33 9.08
CA LYS A 347 11.94 4.76 8.64
C LYS A 347 10.88 3.65 8.80
N LEU A 348 11.30 2.39 8.78
CA LEU A 348 10.38 1.25 8.88
C LEU A 348 9.90 0.98 10.31
N THR A 349 10.58 1.51 11.33
CA THR A 349 10.15 1.37 12.73
C THR A 349 8.91 2.20 13.05
N THR A 350 8.65 3.25 12.26
CA THR A 350 7.49 4.15 12.42
C THR A 350 6.58 4.17 11.18
N LEU A 351 6.79 3.24 10.25
CA LEU A 351 5.96 3.12 9.06
C LEU A 351 4.53 2.69 9.46
N THR A 352 3.55 3.22 8.74
CA THR A 352 2.14 2.85 8.92
C THR A 352 1.95 1.34 8.75
N PRO A 353 1.20 0.67 9.65
CA PRO A 353 0.85 -0.74 9.47
C PRO A 353 0.16 -0.98 8.13
N SER A 354 0.52 -2.08 7.47
CA SER A 354 -0.01 -2.46 6.16
C SER A 354 -0.52 -3.90 6.16
N VAL A 355 -1.39 -4.21 5.21
CA VAL A 355 -1.86 -5.59 5.02
C VAL A 355 -0.69 -6.45 4.55
N HIS A 356 -0.56 -7.66 5.10
CA HIS A 356 0.49 -8.58 4.68
C HIS A 356 0.08 -9.30 3.39
N ALA A 357 0.76 -8.99 2.28
CA ALA A 357 0.47 -9.58 0.97
C ALA A 357 1.66 -10.35 0.36
N VAL A 358 2.89 -10.05 0.78
CA VAL A 358 4.10 -10.62 0.17
C VAL A 358 5.07 -11.21 1.20
N ASN A 359 5.68 -12.33 0.80
CA ASN A 359 6.68 -13.05 1.60
C ASN A 359 8.04 -12.33 1.70
N TYR A 360 8.22 -11.20 1.00
CA TYR A 360 9.39 -10.33 1.13
C TYR A 360 9.07 -8.99 1.78
N GLY A 361 7.91 -8.86 2.43
CA GLY A 361 7.50 -7.65 3.14
C GLY A 361 8.54 -7.16 4.15
N VAL A 362 8.58 -5.85 4.37
CA VAL A 362 9.60 -5.17 5.18
C VAL A 362 9.07 -4.64 6.52
N ASP A 363 7.85 -5.05 6.93
CA ASP A 363 7.26 -4.65 8.21
C ASP A 363 8.15 -5.07 9.40
N ASP A 364 8.59 -4.08 10.17
CA ASP A 364 9.49 -4.28 11.31
C ASP A 364 8.75 -4.74 12.57
N ASN A 365 7.43 -4.50 12.66
CA ASN A 365 6.63 -4.76 13.86
C ASN A 365 6.39 -6.25 14.14
N ARG A 366 6.26 -7.04 13.08
CA ARG A 366 5.86 -8.46 13.18
C ARG A 366 6.62 -9.38 12.24
N TYR A 367 6.93 -8.94 11.01
CA TYR A 367 7.34 -9.88 9.95
C TYR A 367 8.85 -9.96 9.70
N ASP A 368 9.54 -8.84 9.73
CA ASP A 368 10.95 -8.70 9.37
C ASP A 368 11.67 -7.93 10.46
N MET A 369 11.73 -8.47 11.67
CA MET A 369 12.44 -7.85 12.80
C MET A 369 13.93 -7.73 12.50
N ARG A 370 14.46 -6.50 12.47
CA ARG A 370 15.85 -6.22 12.11
C ARG A 370 16.43 -5.09 12.96
N GLN A 371 17.75 -4.94 12.93
CA GLN A 371 18.38 -3.72 13.41
C GLN A 371 17.91 -2.53 12.56
N PHE A 372 17.82 -1.35 13.16
CA PHE A 372 17.55 -0.09 12.46
C PHE A 372 18.75 0.88 12.50
N LEU A 373 19.75 0.56 13.33
CA LEU A 373 21.06 1.22 13.36
C LEU A 373 22.09 0.22 12.82
N TYR A 374 22.42 0.31 11.53
CA TYR A 374 23.40 -0.57 10.92
C TYR A 374 24.81 0.02 10.96
N PRO A 375 25.83 -0.79 11.27
CA PRO A 375 27.21 -0.45 10.91
C PRO A 375 27.40 -0.56 9.39
N SER A 376 28.50 0.00 8.88
CA SER A 376 28.90 -0.29 7.51
C SER A 376 29.17 -1.80 7.34
N MET A 377 28.73 -2.39 6.23
CA MET A 377 28.88 -3.82 5.93
C MET A 377 30.26 -4.14 5.32
N ASP A 378 31.32 -3.49 5.82
CA ASP A 378 32.66 -3.45 5.22
C ASP A 378 33.31 -4.82 5.08
N TRP A 379 33.02 -5.75 5.98
CA TRP A 379 33.54 -7.11 5.86
C TRP A 379 33.02 -7.81 4.61
N ALA A 380 31.72 -7.67 4.32
CA ALA A 380 31.11 -8.25 3.14
C ALA A 380 31.61 -7.57 1.86
N TYR A 381 31.73 -6.23 1.87
CA TYR A 381 32.23 -5.46 0.73
C TYR A 381 33.69 -5.81 0.39
N ARG A 382 34.59 -5.83 1.39
CA ARG A 382 35.99 -6.24 1.18
C ARG A 382 36.12 -7.67 0.67
N LYS A 383 35.21 -8.57 1.06
CA LYS A 383 35.20 -9.94 0.56
C LYS A 383 34.83 -10.00 -0.93
N ILE A 384 33.88 -9.18 -1.38
CA ILE A 384 33.51 -9.05 -2.80
C ILE A 384 34.66 -8.44 -3.59
N GLU A 385 35.24 -7.35 -3.11
CA GLU A 385 36.36 -6.64 -3.76
C GLU A 385 37.54 -7.57 -4.01
N ARG A 386 37.94 -8.40 -3.04
CA ARG A 386 39.00 -9.42 -3.21
C ARG A 386 38.69 -10.43 -4.31
N ARG A 387 37.41 -10.76 -4.54
CA ARG A 387 37.03 -11.66 -5.65
C ARG A 387 37.03 -10.96 -6.99
N LEU A 388 36.56 -9.72 -7.04
CA LEU A 388 36.63 -8.91 -8.25
C LEU A 388 38.10 -8.75 -8.69
N GLU A 389 39.00 -8.47 -7.75
CA GLU A 389 40.44 -8.40 -8.00
C GLU A 389 40.98 -9.72 -8.57
N ALA A 390 40.57 -10.87 -8.01
CA ALA A 390 40.95 -12.19 -8.52
C ALA A 390 40.36 -12.49 -9.91
N MET A 391 39.26 -11.83 -10.29
CA MET A 391 38.64 -11.90 -11.62
C MET A 391 39.28 -10.90 -12.61
N GLY A 392 40.24 -10.09 -12.18
CA GLY A 392 40.87 -9.04 -13.01
C GLY A 392 40.06 -7.74 -13.09
N GLU A 393 38.98 -7.61 -12.32
CA GLU A 393 38.14 -6.41 -12.28
C GLU A 393 38.49 -5.56 -11.04
N ARG A 394 38.93 -4.31 -11.23
CA ARG A 394 39.12 -3.38 -10.10
C ARG A 394 37.79 -2.74 -9.73
N ALA A 395 37.36 -2.93 -8.47
CA ALA A 395 36.21 -2.22 -7.93
C ALA A 395 36.50 -0.71 -7.87
N GLU A 396 35.59 0.12 -8.37
CA GLU A 396 35.66 1.55 -8.11
C GLU A 396 35.15 1.83 -6.70
N VAL A 397 35.92 2.59 -5.94
CA VAL A 397 35.46 3.15 -4.68
C VAL A 397 34.35 4.13 -5.04
N VAL A 398 33.09 3.74 -4.78
CA VAL A 398 31.97 4.69 -4.82
C VAL A 398 32.33 5.78 -3.83
N ALA A 399 32.72 6.96 -4.34
CA ALA A 399 33.04 8.10 -3.54
C ALA A 399 31.82 8.40 -2.67
N GLY A 400 31.95 8.18 -1.36
CA GLY A 400 30.97 8.72 -0.42
C GLY A 400 30.87 10.21 -0.72
N LYS A 401 29.64 10.72 -0.88
CA LYS A 401 29.41 12.17 -0.97
C LYS A 401 30.29 12.82 0.08
N LYS A 402 31.26 13.63 -0.35
CA LYS A 402 31.99 14.51 0.55
C LYS A 402 30.92 15.28 1.31
N ASN A 403 30.93 15.15 2.62
CA ASN A 403 30.26 16.12 3.48
C ASN A 403 30.96 17.45 3.22
N GLU A 404 30.36 18.28 2.37
CA GLU A 404 30.52 19.74 2.38
C GLU A 404 29.19 20.35 2.82
#